data_AF-A0A815T213-F1
#
_entry.id   AF-A0A815T213-F1
#
_cell.length_a   1.000
_cell.length_b   1.000
_cell.length_c   1.000
_cell.angle_alpha   90.00
_cell.angle_beta   90.00
_cell.angle_gamma   90.00
#
_symmetry.space_group_name_H-M   'P 1'
#
loop_
_entity.id
_entity.type
_entity.pdbx_description
1 polymer ?
#
loop_
_entity_poly.entity_id
_entity_poly.type
_entity_poly.pdbx_seq_one_letter_code
_entity_poly.pdbx_strand_id
1 'polypeptide(L)'
;PFPLPNSFFSDDDYFIVTNSNDPLTPWFNQGWWGNPGGKAHCNVTGKLVGNISFPANLIVTEFGNNNAAALLQPDNHSIINTQPLYRCTPGSPVLSLLKSDILGKDDIISGNGTWGAHGGSGLSSIGGTIRLGELLPNSSPIRHALKLQLYAKQYYYNQRPGFIWPALNCDGYAFDPTDPYHYGGNDIYLSPGSLLAIPSNISVNVTTLPGQKLLFVLKYYGGYLCDDTYANRGTISTEHGVTDEFQNVYGYSFNSGSTGPGAAWYNDLLALFQSLRVVINNSNTTIGGGGTPLQPPPPPICPVNI
;
A
#
# COMPACT_ATOMS: atom_id res chain seq x y z
N PRO A 1 17.73 15.87 -12.55
CA PRO A 1 17.13 14.56 -12.92
C PRO A 1 16.95 13.76 -11.64
N PHE A 2 15.77 13.18 -11.40
CA PHE A 2 15.58 12.35 -10.21
C PHE A 2 16.44 11.09 -10.28
N PRO A 3 17.04 10.64 -9.18
CA PRO A 3 17.79 9.38 -9.16
C PRO A 3 16.83 8.22 -9.40
N LEU A 4 17.16 7.39 -10.39
CA LEU A 4 16.35 6.21 -10.70
C LEU A 4 16.39 5.22 -9.52
N PRO A 5 15.24 4.57 -9.20
CA PRO A 5 15.22 3.48 -8.24
C PRO A 5 16.22 2.39 -8.62
N ASN A 6 17.06 1.99 -7.67
CA ASN A 6 18.04 0.92 -7.91
C ASN A 6 17.46 -0.49 -7.70
N SER A 7 16.26 -0.56 -7.13
CA SER A 7 15.52 -1.78 -6.85
C SER A 7 14.03 -1.48 -6.67
N PHE A 8 13.22 -2.52 -6.79
CA PHE A 8 11.80 -2.50 -6.49
C PHE A 8 11.45 -3.62 -5.50
N PHE A 9 10.50 -3.34 -4.63
CA PHE A 9 9.98 -4.32 -3.69
C PHE A 9 8.48 -4.16 -3.50
N SER A 10 7.84 -5.21 -3.01
CA SER A 10 6.46 -5.17 -2.54
C SER A 10 6.41 -4.56 -1.14
N ASP A 11 5.45 -3.65 -0.91
CA ASP A 11 5.01 -3.36 0.45
C ASP A 11 3.80 -4.25 0.77
N ASP A 12 3.99 -5.17 1.71
CA ASP A 12 3.05 -6.26 1.97
C ASP A 12 1.96 -5.82 2.95
N ASP A 13 0.74 -5.73 2.45
CA ASP A 13 -0.48 -5.41 3.18
C ASP A 13 -1.23 -6.69 3.58
N TYR A 14 -1.91 -6.68 4.72
CA TYR A 14 -2.67 -7.82 5.22
C TYR A 14 -4.18 -7.56 5.08
N PHE A 15 -4.86 -8.36 4.28
CA PHE A 15 -6.31 -8.44 4.31
C PHE A 15 -6.76 -9.67 5.09
N ILE A 16 -7.40 -9.45 6.23
CA ILE A 16 -7.74 -10.51 7.17
C ILE A 16 -9.26 -10.55 7.32
N VAL A 17 -9.87 -11.63 6.84
CA VAL A 17 -11.29 -11.89 7.08
C VAL A 17 -11.43 -12.59 8.42
N THR A 18 -12.06 -11.91 9.37
CA THR A 18 -12.34 -12.46 10.70
C THR A 18 -13.75 -13.04 10.73
N ASN A 19 -13.96 -14.05 11.57
CA ASN A 19 -15.24 -14.73 11.71
C ASN A 19 -15.65 -14.86 13.18
N SER A 20 -16.92 -15.15 13.43
CA SER A 20 -17.46 -15.28 14.80
C SER A 20 -16.90 -16.47 15.58
N ASN A 21 -16.28 -17.45 14.91
CA ASN A 21 -15.61 -18.58 15.55
C ASN A 21 -14.13 -18.30 15.86
N ASP A 22 -13.56 -17.20 15.35
CA ASP A 22 -12.21 -16.79 15.72
C ASP A 22 -12.18 -16.43 17.21
N PRO A 23 -11.11 -16.79 17.93
CA PRO A 23 -11.00 -16.44 19.34
C PRO A 23 -10.94 -14.93 19.53
N LEU A 24 -11.61 -14.45 20.58
CA LEU A 24 -11.41 -13.09 21.07
C LEU A 24 -9.97 -12.95 21.57
N THR A 25 -9.18 -12.19 20.82
CA THR A 25 -7.75 -12.00 21.05
C THR A 25 -7.51 -10.61 21.63
N PRO A 26 -6.72 -10.48 22.71
CA PRO A 26 -6.34 -9.18 23.24
C PRO A 26 -5.61 -8.35 22.19
N TRP A 27 -6.00 -7.08 22.03
CA TRP A 27 -5.37 -6.15 21.12
C TRP A 27 -4.75 -4.98 21.89
N PHE A 28 -3.46 -4.76 21.68
CA PHE A 28 -2.72 -3.66 22.26
C PHE A 28 -2.38 -2.61 21.20
N ASN A 29 -2.55 -1.34 21.56
CA ASN A 29 -2.14 -0.19 20.75
C ASN A 29 -0.62 -0.10 20.77
N GLN A 30 0.02 -0.84 19.86
CA GLN A 30 1.45 -1.06 19.83
C GLN A 30 1.91 -1.42 18.42
N GLY A 31 2.85 -0.64 17.88
CA GLY A 31 3.53 -0.95 16.64
C GLY A 31 4.60 0.11 16.39
N TRP A 32 5.69 -0.27 15.74
CA TRP A 32 6.75 0.64 15.33
C TRP A 32 7.55 0.04 14.17
N TRP A 33 8.25 0.89 13.42
CA TRP A 33 9.02 0.52 12.22
C TRP A 33 10.52 0.27 12.49
N GLY A 34 11.03 0.72 13.64
CA GLY A 34 12.43 0.49 14.03
C GLY A 34 12.75 -0.96 14.46
N ASN A 35 14.04 -1.32 14.49
CA ASN A 35 14.55 -2.62 14.95
C ASN A 35 13.98 -3.85 14.19
N PRO A 36 14.21 -3.97 12.87
CA PRO A 36 13.58 -4.98 12.00
C PRO A 36 14.00 -6.43 12.28
N GLY A 37 14.95 -6.68 13.20
CA GLY A 37 15.37 -8.04 13.58
C GLY A 37 15.00 -8.43 15.01
N GLY A 38 14.36 -7.53 15.76
CA GLY A 38 14.21 -7.69 17.21
C GLY A 38 12.91 -8.38 17.62
N LYS A 39 13.00 -9.47 18.39
CA LYS A 39 11.85 -10.00 19.16
C LYS A 39 11.23 -8.98 20.13
N ALA A 40 11.86 -7.81 20.32
CA ALA A 40 11.31 -6.69 21.06
C ALA A 40 9.91 -6.28 20.56
N HIS A 41 9.62 -6.44 19.27
CA HIS A 41 8.28 -6.23 18.69
C HIS A 41 7.19 -7.07 19.36
N CYS A 42 7.56 -8.23 19.92
CA CYS A 42 6.66 -9.16 20.59
C CYS A 42 6.43 -8.84 22.07
N ASN A 43 7.24 -7.95 22.66
CA ASN A 43 7.08 -7.58 24.06
C ASN A 43 5.89 -6.63 24.18
N VAL A 44 4.85 -7.05 24.90
CA VAL A 44 3.66 -6.23 25.11
C VAL A 44 3.99 -5.09 26.08
N THR A 45 4.10 -3.87 25.54
CA THR A 45 4.35 -2.63 26.29
C THR A 45 3.27 -1.57 26.05
N GLY A 46 2.45 -1.74 25.00
CA GLY A 46 1.35 -0.86 24.66
C GLY A 46 0.16 -0.96 25.63
N LYS A 47 -0.82 -0.09 25.42
CA LYS A 47 -2.08 -0.11 26.18
C LYS A 47 -3.06 -1.09 25.55
N LEU A 48 -3.76 -1.86 26.38
CA LEU A 48 -4.87 -2.70 25.93
C LEU A 48 -5.95 -1.79 25.33
N VAL A 49 -6.33 -2.05 24.07
CA VAL A 49 -7.44 -1.39 23.38
C VAL A 49 -8.75 -2.13 23.66
N GLY A 50 -8.69 -3.46 23.62
CA GLY A 50 -9.85 -4.33 23.81
C GLY A 50 -9.55 -5.75 23.36
N ASN A 51 -10.60 -6.49 22.99
CA ASN A 51 -10.48 -7.80 22.37
C ASN A 51 -11.13 -7.75 20.98
N ILE A 52 -10.53 -8.46 20.02
CA ILE A 52 -11.02 -8.55 18.64
C ILE A 52 -11.06 -10.01 18.20
N SER A 53 -12.03 -10.39 17.36
CA SER A 53 -12.00 -11.67 16.66
C SER A 53 -10.79 -11.70 15.74
N PHE A 54 -9.92 -12.70 15.88
CA PHE A 54 -8.69 -12.78 15.07
C PHE A 54 -8.24 -14.24 14.86
N PRO A 55 -7.90 -14.67 13.62
CA PRO A 55 -7.62 -16.08 13.31
C PRO A 55 -6.47 -16.65 14.12
N ALA A 56 -6.68 -17.67 14.95
CA ALA A 56 -5.71 -18.16 15.94
C ALA A 56 -4.29 -18.44 15.38
N ASN A 57 -4.20 -18.95 14.16
CA ASN A 57 -2.95 -19.42 13.56
C ASN A 57 -2.18 -18.35 12.78
N LEU A 58 -2.75 -17.17 12.55
CA LEU A 58 -2.07 -16.12 11.79
C LEU A 58 -0.88 -15.56 12.58
N ILE A 59 0.27 -15.51 11.92
CA ILE A 59 1.54 -14.95 12.40
C ILE A 59 1.91 -13.80 11.48
N VAL A 60 2.35 -12.68 12.05
CA VAL A 60 2.89 -11.53 11.33
C VAL A 60 4.17 -11.09 12.02
N THR A 61 5.31 -11.41 11.41
CA THR A 61 6.65 -11.21 11.98
C THR A 61 7.62 -10.51 11.03
N GLU A 62 7.11 -9.86 9.98
CA GLU A 62 7.91 -8.98 9.13
C GLU A 62 8.19 -7.66 9.87
N PHE A 63 9.07 -7.75 10.86
CA PHE A 63 9.37 -6.64 11.75
C PHE A 63 10.02 -5.48 10.99
N GLY A 64 9.55 -4.27 11.29
CA GLY A 64 10.01 -3.04 10.64
C GLY A 64 9.43 -2.81 9.24
N ASN A 65 8.60 -3.73 8.72
CA ASN A 65 7.77 -3.48 7.55
C ASN A 65 6.50 -2.70 7.95
N ASN A 66 5.81 -2.11 6.97
CA ASN A 66 4.58 -1.37 7.24
C ASN A 66 3.46 -2.27 7.75
N ASN A 67 3.32 -3.48 7.22
CA ASN A 67 2.30 -4.46 7.61
C ASN A 67 0.93 -3.81 7.80
N ALA A 68 0.52 -2.93 6.87
CA ALA A 68 -0.76 -2.27 7.00
C ALA A 68 -1.85 -3.32 6.82
N ALA A 69 -2.83 -3.34 7.72
CA ALA A 69 -3.80 -4.40 7.79
C ALA A 69 -5.22 -3.86 7.76
N ALA A 70 -6.06 -4.50 6.95
CA ALA A 70 -7.51 -4.33 6.94
C ALA A 70 -8.16 -5.61 7.46
N LEU A 71 -8.82 -5.50 8.61
CA LEU A 71 -9.50 -6.62 9.28
C LEU A 71 -11.01 -6.51 9.01
N LEU A 72 -11.54 -7.31 8.09
CA LEU A 72 -12.97 -7.42 7.88
C LEU A 72 -13.61 -8.13 9.08
N GLN A 73 -14.52 -7.44 9.76
CA GLN A 73 -15.16 -7.88 10.98
C GLN A 73 -16.23 -8.96 10.70
N PRO A 74 -16.68 -9.72 11.72
CA PRO A 74 -17.65 -10.81 11.54
C PRO A 74 -19.04 -10.36 11.04
N ASP A 75 -19.34 -9.06 11.07
CA ASP A 75 -20.55 -8.50 10.44
C ASP A 75 -20.47 -8.50 8.90
N ASN A 76 -19.31 -8.83 8.33
CA ASN A 76 -19.04 -8.92 6.91
C ASN A 76 -19.18 -7.58 6.16
N HIS A 77 -19.03 -6.45 6.85
CA HIS A 77 -18.94 -5.15 6.20
C HIS A 77 -18.02 -4.15 6.88
N SER A 78 -17.89 -4.18 8.21
CA SER A 78 -17.00 -3.27 8.93
C SER A 78 -15.54 -3.69 8.74
N ILE A 79 -14.65 -2.73 8.48
CA ILE A 79 -13.20 -2.91 8.43
C ILE A 79 -12.54 -2.16 9.58
N ILE A 80 -11.58 -2.82 10.22
CA ILE A 80 -10.58 -2.16 11.07
C ILE A 80 -9.27 -2.05 10.27
N ASN A 81 -8.88 -0.84 9.91
CA ASN A 81 -7.58 -0.49 9.37
C ASN A 81 -6.59 -0.22 10.51
N THR A 82 -5.41 -0.83 10.46
CA THR A 82 -4.39 -0.74 11.51
C THR A 82 -2.99 -0.92 10.92
N GLN A 83 -1.95 -0.39 11.58
CA GLN A 83 -0.55 -0.69 11.22
C GLN A 83 0.43 -0.30 12.35
N PRO A 84 1.70 -0.72 12.29
CA PRO A 84 2.10 -1.98 11.69
C PRO A 84 1.50 -3.13 12.49
N LEU A 85 0.90 -4.10 11.80
CA LEU A 85 0.36 -5.29 12.43
C LEU A 85 1.50 -6.26 12.79
N TYR A 86 1.49 -6.73 14.02
CA TYR A 86 2.33 -7.84 14.47
C TYR A 86 1.54 -8.88 15.24
N ARG A 87 1.92 -10.13 15.02
CA ARG A 87 1.49 -11.28 15.81
C ARG A 87 2.57 -12.34 15.83
N CYS A 88 3.28 -12.45 16.93
CA CYS A 88 4.54 -13.17 16.95
C CYS A 88 4.41 -14.69 17.04
N THR A 89 3.34 -15.20 17.66
CA THR A 89 3.06 -16.64 17.73
C THR A 89 1.56 -16.90 17.59
N PRO A 90 1.14 -18.11 17.19
CA PRO A 90 -0.27 -18.48 17.20
C PRO A 90 -0.90 -18.20 18.55
N GLY A 91 -2.09 -17.57 18.54
CA GLY A 91 -2.83 -17.21 19.74
C GLY A 91 -2.23 -16.08 20.59
N SER A 92 -1.08 -15.49 20.21
CA SER A 92 -0.56 -14.31 20.94
C SER A 92 -1.49 -13.11 20.76
N PRO A 93 -1.39 -12.09 21.64
CA PRO A 93 -2.06 -10.82 21.43
C PRO A 93 -1.76 -10.23 20.04
N VAL A 94 -2.71 -9.44 19.55
CA VAL A 94 -2.53 -8.58 18.37
C VAL A 94 -1.86 -7.29 18.82
N LEU A 95 -0.80 -6.90 18.14
CA LEU A 95 -0.06 -5.67 18.39
C LEU A 95 -0.17 -4.83 17.13
N SER A 96 -0.89 -3.72 17.17
CA SER A 96 -0.90 -2.77 16.06
C SER A 96 -1.32 -1.38 16.53
N LEU A 97 -0.89 -0.32 15.85
CA LEU A 97 -1.38 1.02 16.14
C LEU A 97 -2.74 1.24 15.51
N LEU A 98 -3.70 1.64 16.33
CA LEU A 98 -4.94 2.22 15.85
C LEU A 98 -4.74 3.72 15.68
N LYS A 99 -4.79 4.22 14.45
CA LYS A 99 -4.85 5.67 14.21
C LYS A 99 -6.16 6.18 14.81
N SER A 100 -6.07 7.13 15.73
CA SER A 100 -7.15 7.35 16.71
C SER A 100 -8.47 7.87 16.10
N ASP A 101 -9.55 7.61 16.83
CA ASP A 101 -10.92 8.14 16.76
C ASP A 101 -11.84 7.60 15.64
N ILE A 102 -11.47 7.67 14.35
CA ILE A 102 -12.37 7.32 13.21
C ILE A 102 -11.59 6.73 12.02
N LEU A 103 -10.33 7.10 11.82
CA LEU A 103 -9.58 6.75 10.59
C LEU A 103 -9.29 5.26 10.43
N GLY A 104 -9.23 4.53 11.55
CA GLY A 104 -9.07 3.09 11.52
C GLY A 104 -10.36 2.32 11.24
N LYS A 105 -11.54 2.96 11.17
CA LYS A 105 -12.81 2.25 10.92
C LYS A 105 -13.35 2.63 9.54
N ASP A 106 -13.66 1.63 8.74
CA ASP A 106 -14.23 1.79 7.42
C ASP A 106 -15.34 0.75 7.21
N ASP A 107 -16.07 0.85 6.10
CA ASP A 107 -17.18 -0.01 5.77
C ASP A 107 -17.17 -0.32 4.27
N ILE A 108 -17.13 -1.58 3.87
CA ILE A 108 -17.01 -1.95 2.44
C ILE A 108 -18.26 -1.67 1.61
N ILE A 109 -19.39 -1.37 2.26
CA ILE A 109 -20.68 -1.11 1.61
C ILE A 109 -20.92 0.40 1.50
N SER A 110 -20.68 1.13 2.59
CA SER A 110 -21.02 2.56 2.72
C SER A 110 -19.82 3.49 2.74
N GLY A 111 -18.62 2.96 2.98
CA GLY A 111 -17.37 3.69 2.99
C GLY A 111 -16.86 4.01 1.59
N ASN A 112 -16.05 5.05 1.48
CA ASN A 112 -15.38 5.42 0.24
C ASN A 112 -14.08 4.62 0.01
N GLY A 113 -13.67 3.76 0.97
CA GLY A 113 -12.48 2.91 0.88
C GLY A 113 -11.17 3.68 0.77
N THR A 114 -11.17 4.99 1.04
CA THR A 114 -10.06 5.89 0.71
C THR A 114 -9.06 5.98 1.85
N TRP A 115 -9.55 5.94 3.08
CA TRP A 115 -8.76 6.15 4.29
C TRP A 115 -8.55 4.86 5.05
N GLY A 116 -7.51 4.87 5.86
CA GLY A 116 -7.20 3.77 6.74
C GLY A 116 -6.04 4.14 7.62
N ALA A 117 -5.15 3.17 7.77
CA ALA A 117 -4.01 3.30 8.64
C ALA A 117 -2.75 2.94 7.89
N HIS A 118 -2.58 3.26 6.61
CA HIS A 118 -1.33 2.98 5.90
C HIS A 118 -0.38 4.19 5.95
N GLY A 119 0.86 3.93 6.36
CA GLY A 119 2.00 4.83 6.43
C GLY A 119 1.77 6.22 7.03
N GLY A 120 2.64 7.14 6.61
CA GLY A 120 2.50 8.57 6.79
C GLY A 120 1.22 9.14 6.18
N SER A 121 0.68 8.53 5.12
CA SER A 121 -0.49 9.07 4.40
C SER A 121 -1.84 8.91 5.12
N GLY A 122 -2.04 7.83 5.87
CA GLY A 122 -3.37 7.43 6.35
C GLY A 122 -4.32 6.98 5.26
N LEU A 123 -3.80 6.55 4.10
CA LEU A 123 -4.61 5.90 3.07
C LEU A 123 -5.05 4.51 3.53
N SER A 124 -6.00 3.96 2.78
CA SER A 124 -6.58 2.64 3.02
C SER A 124 -5.54 1.52 3.12
N SER A 125 -5.73 0.61 4.08
CA SER A 125 -4.91 -0.60 4.20
C SER A 125 -5.31 -1.71 3.22
N ILE A 126 -6.38 -1.50 2.44
CA ILE A 126 -6.90 -2.45 1.42
C ILE A 126 -7.01 -1.78 0.03
N GLY A 127 -7.35 -0.49 -0.03
CA GLY A 127 -7.42 0.25 -1.29
C GLY A 127 -6.05 0.32 -1.98
N GLY A 128 -6.02 -0.05 -3.26
CA GLY A 128 -4.85 0.05 -4.12
C GLY A 128 -3.81 -1.06 -4.02
N THR A 129 -3.97 -1.97 -3.06
CA THR A 129 -3.15 -3.16 -2.91
C THR A 129 -3.51 -4.18 -4.00
N ILE A 130 -2.50 -4.73 -4.69
CA ILE A 130 -2.68 -5.84 -5.64
C ILE A 130 -3.11 -7.09 -4.88
N ARG A 131 -4.13 -7.78 -5.37
CA ARG A 131 -4.73 -8.97 -4.74
C ARG A 131 -4.15 -10.29 -5.24
N LEU A 132 -4.29 -11.33 -4.43
CA LEU A 132 -4.01 -12.71 -4.86
C LEU A 132 -4.76 -13.02 -6.16
N GLY A 133 -4.09 -13.63 -7.12
CA GLY A 133 -4.63 -13.97 -8.43
C GLY A 133 -4.51 -12.87 -9.48
N GLU A 134 -4.34 -11.60 -9.12
CA GLU A 134 -4.39 -10.48 -10.07
C GLU A 134 -3.19 -10.44 -11.03
N LEU A 135 -2.04 -10.90 -10.57
CA LEU A 135 -0.83 -10.99 -11.38
C LEU A 135 -0.71 -12.32 -12.14
N LEU A 136 -1.62 -13.28 -11.97
CA LEU A 136 -1.56 -14.57 -12.67
C LEU A 136 -1.74 -14.42 -14.19
N PRO A 137 -1.11 -15.29 -15.00
CA PRO A 137 -1.15 -15.18 -16.46
C PRO A 137 -2.54 -15.09 -17.08
N ASN A 138 -3.49 -15.85 -16.55
CA ASN A 138 -4.84 -15.97 -17.10
C ASN A 138 -5.90 -15.14 -16.35
N SER A 139 -5.50 -14.29 -15.40
CA SER A 139 -6.45 -13.46 -14.68
C SER A 139 -6.86 -12.23 -15.49
N SER A 140 -8.06 -11.73 -15.19
CA SER A 140 -8.55 -10.46 -15.73
C SER A 140 -7.57 -9.31 -15.44
N PRO A 141 -7.61 -8.21 -16.22
CA PRO A 141 -6.87 -7.01 -15.89
C PRO A 141 -7.22 -6.49 -14.50
N ILE A 142 -6.25 -5.89 -13.81
CA ILE A 142 -6.46 -5.17 -12.54
C ILE A 142 -7.31 -3.95 -12.83
N ARG A 143 -8.44 -3.81 -12.11
CA ARG A 143 -9.46 -2.78 -12.38
C ARG A 143 -9.58 -1.71 -11.28
N HIS A 144 -8.52 -1.49 -10.52
CA HIS A 144 -8.45 -0.46 -9.49
C HIS A 144 -7.12 0.29 -9.58
N ALA A 145 -7.06 1.52 -9.06
CA ALA A 145 -5.79 2.26 -8.96
C ALA A 145 -4.83 1.51 -8.04
N LEU A 146 -3.53 1.63 -8.25
CA LEU A 146 -2.52 0.98 -7.40
C LEU A 146 -2.12 1.86 -6.20
N LYS A 147 -1.50 1.25 -5.19
CA LYS A 147 -0.79 1.93 -4.12
C LYS A 147 0.71 1.87 -4.41
N LEU A 148 1.36 3.03 -4.47
CA LEU A 148 2.76 3.20 -4.90
C LEU A 148 3.56 3.95 -3.83
N GLN A 149 4.88 3.79 -3.85
CA GLN A 149 5.78 4.60 -3.01
C GLN A 149 7.07 4.94 -3.76
N LEU A 150 7.68 6.06 -3.34
CA LEU A 150 8.95 6.56 -3.84
C LEU A 150 9.86 6.94 -2.68
N TYR A 151 11.12 7.23 -2.97
CA TYR A 151 12.05 7.73 -1.97
C TYR A 151 11.78 9.20 -1.63
N ALA A 152 11.13 9.48 -0.51
CA ALA A 152 10.61 10.80 -0.19
C ALA A 152 11.69 11.88 -0.13
N LYS A 153 12.90 11.54 0.34
CA LYS A 153 14.06 12.43 0.33
C LYS A 153 14.38 13.00 -1.05
N GLN A 154 14.08 12.28 -2.12
CA GLN A 154 14.35 12.71 -3.49
C GLN A 154 13.12 13.29 -4.18
N TYR A 155 11.93 12.75 -3.87
CA TYR A 155 10.73 12.97 -4.68
C TYR A 155 9.66 13.82 -3.99
N TYR A 156 9.42 13.64 -2.69
CA TYR A 156 8.24 14.24 -2.05
C TYR A 156 8.46 15.68 -1.64
N TYR A 157 7.43 16.49 -1.80
CA TYR A 157 7.47 17.93 -1.53
C TYR A 157 7.89 18.23 -0.08
N ASN A 158 8.96 19.00 0.07
CA ASN A 158 9.60 19.27 1.35
C ASN A 158 8.96 20.38 2.20
N GLN A 159 7.78 20.88 1.84
CA GLN A 159 7.07 21.89 2.63
C GLN A 159 5.67 21.44 3.04
N ARG A 160 5.16 22.05 4.11
CA ARG A 160 3.79 21.81 4.60
C ARG A 160 2.75 22.19 3.53
N PRO A 161 1.62 21.45 3.43
CA PRO A 161 1.21 20.37 4.32
C PRO A 161 1.95 19.04 4.13
N GLY A 162 2.64 18.82 3.00
CA GLY A 162 3.40 17.59 2.71
C GLY A 162 2.56 16.42 2.23
N PHE A 163 1.28 16.64 1.95
CA PHE A 163 0.33 15.66 1.46
C PHE A 163 -0.77 16.37 0.69
N ILE A 164 -1.45 15.63 -0.18
CA ILE A 164 -2.62 16.10 -0.92
C ILE A 164 -3.74 15.06 -0.87
N TRP A 165 -4.97 15.46 -1.19
CA TRP A 165 -6.09 14.53 -1.25
C TRP A 165 -5.76 13.36 -2.21
N PRO A 166 -6.01 12.08 -1.81
CA PRO A 166 -6.80 11.65 -0.67
C PRO A 166 -6.07 11.43 0.66
N ALA A 167 -4.75 11.63 0.73
CA ALA A 167 -4.01 11.44 1.96
C ALA A 167 -4.46 12.43 3.05
N LEU A 168 -4.38 11.98 4.29
CA LEU A 168 -4.77 12.72 5.48
C LEU A 168 -3.58 13.34 6.21
N ASN A 169 -2.38 12.82 5.95
CA ASN A 169 -1.15 13.27 6.58
C ASN A 169 0.07 12.93 5.71
N CYS A 170 1.25 13.23 6.23
CA CYS A 170 2.56 12.79 5.74
C CYS A 170 3.34 12.08 6.85
N ASP A 171 4.52 11.55 6.51
CA ASP A 171 5.42 10.93 7.47
C ASP A 171 5.77 11.87 8.62
N GLY A 172 5.87 11.33 9.83
CA GLY A 172 6.11 12.13 11.04
C GLY A 172 7.44 12.89 11.01
N TYR A 173 8.42 12.38 10.25
CA TYR A 173 9.75 12.98 10.06
C TYR A 173 9.84 13.85 8.80
N ALA A 174 8.77 14.02 8.02
CA ALA A 174 8.80 14.65 6.71
C ALA A 174 9.48 16.03 6.68
N PHE A 175 9.40 16.78 7.78
CA PHE A 175 9.96 18.12 7.93
C PHE A 175 10.96 18.25 9.08
N ASP A 176 11.46 17.14 9.62
CA ASP A 176 12.50 17.17 10.64
C ASP A 176 13.87 17.35 9.95
N PRO A 177 14.52 18.53 10.07
CA PRO A 177 15.81 18.76 9.41
C PRO A 177 16.95 17.90 9.99
N THR A 178 16.74 17.27 11.15
CA THR A 178 17.72 16.36 11.76
C THR A 178 17.57 14.93 11.27
N ASP A 179 16.42 14.56 10.72
CA ASP A 179 16.22 13.25 10.12
C ASP A 179 16.87 13.23 8.73
N PRO A 180 17.85 12.35 8.44
CA PRO A 180 18.50 12.30 7.15
C PRO A 180 17.58 11.84 6.00
N TYR A 181 16.35 11.42 6.28
CA TYR A 181 15.36 10.93 5.33
C TYR A 181 14.12 11.84 5.20
N HIS A 182 14.13 13.03 5.82
CA HIS A 182 13.10 14.05 5.59
C HIS A 182 12.87 14.32 4.10
N TYR A 183 11.67 14.78 3.76
CA TYR A 183 11.27 15.01 2.38
C TYR A 183 12.16 16.07 1.73
N GLY A 184 12.60 15.83 0.48
CA GLY A 184 13.57 16.71 -0.18
C GLY A 184 13.22 17.12 -1.60
N GLY A 185 12.05 16.73 -2.10
CA GLY A 185 11.52 17.12 -3.40
C GLY A 185 10.97 18.56 -3.42
N ASN A 186 10.86 19.13 -4.62
CA ASN A 186 10.40 20.51 -4.84
C ASN A 186 9.09 20.61 -5.63
N ASP A 187 8.56 19.50 -6.15
CA ASP A 187 7.30 19.50 -6.89
C ASP A 187 6.12 19.49 -5.93
N ILE A 188 5.37 20.60 -5.88
CA ILE A 188 4.23 20.78 -4.98
C ILE A 188 3.12 19.75 -5.19
N TYR A 189 3.07 19.12 -6.37
CA TYR A 189 2.06 18.13 -6.70
C TYR A 189 2.51 16.70 -6.40
N LEU A 190 3.76 16.49 -5.97
CA LEU A 190 4.31 15.16 -5.68
C LEU A 190 4.46 14.97 -4.17
N SER A 191 3.49 14.30 -3.56
CA SER A 191 3.41 14.04 -2.11
C SER A 191 2.55 12.79 -1.88
N PRO A 192 2.52 12.24 -0.65
CA PRO A 192 1.47 11.30 -0.27
C PRO A 192 0.08 11.79 -0.70
N GLY A 193 -0.69 10.90 -1.33
CA GLY A 193 -1.99 11.16 -1.94
C GLY A 193 -1.95 11.59 -3.40
N SER A 194 -0.78 11.87 -3.99
CA SER A 194 -0.73 12.17 -5.42
C SER A 194 -1.12 10.97 -6.28
N LEU A 195 -2.07 11.19 -7.19
CA LEU A 195 -2.38 10.25 -8.26
C LEU A 195 -1.34 10.39 -9.36
N LEU A 196 -0.68 9.29 -9.68
CA LEU A 196 0.24 9.15 -10.81
C LEU A 196 -0.38 8.26 -11.88
N ALA A 197 -0.26 8.65 -13.15
CA ALA A 197 -0.73 7.83 -14.27
C ALA A 197 0.21 7.92 -15.46
N ILE A 198 0.19 6.90 -16.32
CA ILE A 198 0.88 6.92 -17.61
C ILE A 198 -0.09 7.54 -18.64
N PRO A 199 0.25 8.68 -19.25
CA PRO A 199 -0.57 9.26 -20.33
C PRO A 199 -0.85 8.25 -21.45
N SER A 200 -2.10 8.20 -21.91
CA SER A 200 -2.56 7.19 -22.88
C SER A 200 -1.81 7.21 -24.20
N ASN A 201 -1.31 8.38 -24.62
CA ASN A 201 -0.54 8.60 -25.83
C ASN A 201 0.95 8.18 -25.73
N ILE A 202 1.43 7.82 -24.54
CA ILE A 202 2.81 7.36 -24.35
C ILE A 202 2.88 5.84 -24.53
N SER A 203 3.84 5.40 -25.34
CA SER A 203 4.20 3.99 -25.46
C SER A 203 5.29 3.67 -24.43
N VAL A 204 5.07 2.61 -23.66
CA VAL A 204 6.04 2.11 -22.68
C VAL A 204 6.36 0.68 -23.06
N ASN A 205 7.64 0.38 -23.23
CA ASN A 205 8.08 -0.96 -23.58
C ASN A 205 8.20 -1.80 -22.30
N VAL A 206 7.35 -2.83 -22.19
CA VAL A 206 7.38 -3.81 -21.10
C VAL A 206 7.39 -5.21 -21.72
N THR A 207 8.16 -6.11 -21.13
CA THR A 207 8.52 -7.40 -21.72
C THR A 207 7.92 -8.58 -20.97
N THR A 208 7.71 -8.44 -19.67
CA THR A 208 7.13 -9.45 -18.80
C THR A 208 5.60 -9.34 -18.80
N LEU A 209 4.92 -10.47 -18.63
CA LEU A 209 3.47 -10.51 -18.48
C LEU A 209 2.95 -9.69 -17.28
N PRO A 210 3.56 -9.75 -16.07
CA PRO A 210 3.16 -8.85 -14.98
C PRO A 210 3.43 -7.38 -15.33
N GLY A 211 4.49 -7.07 -16.07
CA GLY A 211 4.77 -5.71 -16.55
C GLY A 211 3.67 -5.18 -17.48
N GLN A 212 3.13 -6.04 -18.35
CA GLN A 212 1.98 -5.71 -19.21
C GLN A 212 0.70 -5.46 -18.39
N LYS A 213 0.46 -6.26 -17.34
CA LYS A 213 -0.67 -6.04 -16.42
C LYS A 213 -0.55 -4.71 -15.68
N LEU A 214 0.66 -4.37 -15.22
CA LEU A 214 0.92 -3.09 -14.58
C LEU A 214 0.81 -1.90 -15.56
N LEU A 215 1.27 -2.06 -16.80
CA LEU A 215 1.10 -1.04 -17.84
C LEU A 215 -0.38 -0.71 -18.07
N PHE A 216 -1.22 -1.73 -18.14
CA PHE A 216 -2.67 -1.55 -18.27
C PHE A 216 -3.20 -0.70 -17.10
N VAL A 217 -3.01 -1.16 -15.86
CA VAL A 217 -3.62 -0.47 -14.71
C VAL A 217 -3.08 0.95 -14.52
N LEU A 218 -1.78 1.19 -14.74
CA LEU A 218 -1.19 2.54 -14.62
C LEU A 218 -1.63 3.51 -15.73
N LYS A 219 -2.10 3.01 -16.88
CA LYS A 219 -2.72 3.83 -17.93
C LYS A 219 -4.19 4.14 -17.65
N TYR A 220 -4.94 3.17 -17.12
CA TYR A 220 -6.39 3.26 -17.03
C TYR A 220 -6.91 3.69 -15.66
N TYR A 221 -6.17 3.42 -14.60
CA TYR A 221 -6.55 3.73 -13.21
C TYR A 221 -5.47 4.52 -12.47
N GLY A 222 -4.20 4.39 -12.86
CA GLY A 222 -3.08 5.06 -12.20
C GLY A 222 -2.70 4.41 -10.87
N GLY A 223 -1.98 5.15 -10.03
CA GLY A 223 -1.65 4.74 -8.67
C GLY A 223 -1.39 5.93 -7.75
N TYR A 224 -1.80 5.78 -6.50
CA TYR A 224 -1.66 6.79 -5.44
C TYR A 224 -0.38 6.57 -4.65
N LEU A 225 0.38 7.66 -4.42
CA LEU A 225 1.52 7.63 -3.52
C LEU A 225 1.06 7.51 -2.07
N CYS A 226 1.58 6.52 -1.35
CA CYS A 226 1.08 6.16 -0.02
C CYS A 226 2.09 6.35 1.11
N ASP A 227 3.37 6.18 0.86
CA ASP A 227 4.40 6.24 1.90
C ASP A 227 5.79 6.54 1.35
N ASP A 228 6.76 6.74 2.23
CA ASP A 228 8.19 6.76 1.90
C ASP A 228 8.81 5.36 1.94
N THR A 229 9.68 5.08 0.97
CA THR A 229 10.46 3.83 0.91
C THR A 229 11.72 3.83 1.79
N TYR A 230 12.09 4.97 2.38
CA TYR A 230 13.27 5.18 3.25
C TYR A 230 14.64 4.87 2.58
N ALA A 231 14.65 4.53 1.30
CA ALA A 231 15.82 4.18 0.50
C ALA A 231 15.55 4.45 -0.99
N ASN A 232 16.58 4.53 -1.84
CA ASN A 232 16.38 4.77 -3.28
C ASN A 232 15.76 3.57 -4.02
N ARG A 233 14.45 3.40 -3.87
CA ARG A 233 13.65 2.27 -4.34
C ARG A 233 12.27 2.76 -4.78
N GLY A 234 11.58 1.94 -5.57
CA GLY A 234 10.15 2.11 -5.83
C GLY A 234 9.38 0.92 -5.28
N THR A 235 8.12 1.13 -4.91
CA THR A 235 7.26 0.02 -4.45
C THR A 235 5.87 0.08 -5.04
N ILE A 236 5.26 -1.09 -5.05
CA ILE A 236 3.85 -1.30 -5.28
C ILE A 236 3.37 -2.15 -4.12
N SER A 237 2.26 -1.79 -3.49
CA SER A 237 1.74 -2.60 -2.39
C SER A 237 1.01 -3.83 -2.91
N THR A 238 1.22 -4.97 -2.25
CA THR A 238 0.56 -6.23 -2.57
C THR A 238 -0.01 -6.89 -1.32
N GLU A 239 -1.05 -7.69 -1.49
CA GLU A 239 -1.60 -8.48 -0.40
C GLU A 239 -0.59 -9.57 -0.02
N HIS A 240 -0.44 -9.82 1.27
CA HIS A 240 0.41 -10.88 1.78
C HIS A 240 0.15 -12.21 1.06
N GLY A 241 1.22 -12.80 0.51
CA GLY A 241 1.17 -14.01 -0.31
C GLY A 241 1.18 -13.76 -1.83
N VAL A 242 0.94 -12.54 -2.32
CA VAL A 242 1.07 -12.21 -3.76
C VAL A 242 2.51 -12.37 -4.23
N THR A 243 3.50 -12.00 -3.42
CA THR A 243 4.93 -12.15 -3.74
C THR A 243 5.31 -13.63 -3.85
N ASP A 244 4.76 -14.50 -3.00
CA ASP A 244 4.92 -15.96 -3.07
C ASP A 244 4.23 -16.55 -4.31
N GLU A 245 2.98 -16.15 -4.57
CA GLU A 245 2.23 -16.55 -5.78
C GLU A 245 3.01 -16.17 -7.04
N PHE A 246 3.51 -14.93 -7.08
CA PHE A 246 4.30 -14.41 -8.17
C PHE A 246 5.56 -15.26 -8.40
N GLN A 247 6.32 -15.55 -7.35
CA GLN A 247 7.54 -16.34 -7.46
C GLN A 247 7.25 -17.77 -7.93
N ASN A 248 6.20 -18.40 -7.41
CA ASN A 248 5.79 -19.74 -7.79
C ASN A 248 5.41 -19.84 -9.28
N VAL A 249 4.78 -18.79 -9.81
CA VAL A 249 4.26 -18.77 -11.18
C VAL A 249 5.30 -18.33 -12.21
N TYR A 250 6.12 -17.35 -11.87
CA TYR A 250 7.08 -16.74 -12.80
C TYR A 250 8.52 -17.27 -12.66
N GLY A 251 8.83 -17.95 -11.56
CA GLY A 251 10.16 -18.53 -11.32
C GLY A 251 11.23 -17.52 -10.91
N TYR A 252 10.84 -16.29 -10.57
CA TYR A 252 11.72 -15.25 -10.04
C TYR A 252 10.99 -14.38 -9.01
N SER A 253 11.74 -13.77 -8.08
CA SER A 253 11.19 -12.94 -7.01
C SER A 253 10.52 -11.67 -7.53
N PHE A 254 9.40 -11.27 -6.90
CA PHE A 254 8.78 -9.96 -7.12
C PHE A 254 9.74 -8.82 -6.77
N ASN A 255 10.41 -8.94 -5.62
CA ASN A 255 11.46 -8.03 -5.20
C ASN A 255 12.67 -8.22 -6.12
N SER A 256 13.05 -7.16 -6.83
CA SER A 256 13.99 -7.25 -7.95
C SER A 256 14.91 -6.04 -8.04
N GLY A 257 16.08 -6.26 -8.65
CA GLY A 257 17.06 -5.24 -8.98
C GLY A 257 17.52 -5.38 -10.43
N SER A 258 18.49 -4.56 -10.83
CA SER A 258 18.98 -4.48 -12.22
C SER A 258 19.70 -5.73 -12.74
N THR A 259 19.88 -6.76 -11.91
CA THR A 259 20.59 -7.99 -12.25
C THR A 259 19.85 -9.23 -11.72
N GLY A 260 20.22 -10.40 -12.21
CA GLY A 260 19.65 -11.68 -11.78
C GLY A 260 18.35 -12.06 -12.49
N PRO A 261 17.67 -13.12 -12.02
CA PRO A 261 16.49 -13.69 -12.70
C PRO A 261 15.32 -12.70 -12.88
N GLY A 262 15.18 -11.73 -11.97
CA GLY A 262 14.14 -10.70 -12.02
C GLY A 262 14.52 -9.43 -12.80
N ALA A 263 15.65 -9.39 -13.51
CA ALA A 263 16.12 -8.16 -14.16
C ALA A 263 15.17 -7.61 -15.24
N ALA A 264 14.50 -8.49 -16.00
CA ALA A 264 13.50 -8.07 -17.00
C ALA A 264 12.28 -7.43 -16.32
N TRP A 265 11.84 -8.00 -15.20
CA TRP A 265 10.77 -7.46 -14.37
C TRP A 265 11.14 -6.11 -13.74
N TYR A 266 12.36 -5.98 -13.20
CA TYR A 266 12.91 -4.71 -12.75
C TYR A 266 12.89 -3.65 -13.87
N ASN A 267 13.32 -4.01 -15.08
CA ASN A 267 13.36 -3.07 -16.22
C ASN A 267 11.96 -2.60 -16.62
N ASP A 268 10.97 -3.49 -16.58
CA ASP A 268 9.57 -3.12 -16.81
C ASP A 268 9.08 -2.12 -15.74
N LEU A 269 9.29 -2.41 -14.46
CA LEU A 269 8.92 -1.52 -13.35
C LEU A 269 9.60 -0.15 -13.48
N LEU A 270 10.89 -0.14 -13.83
CA LEU A 270 11.66 1.07 -14.04
C LEU A 270 11.08 1.90 -15.20
N ALA A 271 10.75 1.27 -16.33
CA ALA A 271 10.15 1.94 -17.49
C ALA A 271 8.75 2.50 -17.16
N LEU A 272 7.95 1.76 -16.39
CA LEU A 272 6.64 2.19 -15.92
C LEU A 272 6.75 3.42 -15.02
N PHE A 273 7.61 3.37 -13.99
CA PHE A 273 7.76 4.48 -13.03
C PHE A 273 8.32 5.76 -13.69
N GLN A 274 9.24 5.63 -14.66
CA GLN A 274 9.72 6.79 -15.44
C GLN A 274 8.65 7.42 -16.33
N SER A 275 7.62 6.65 -16.69
CA SER A 275 6.53 7.10 -17.56
C SER A 275 5.37 7.74 -16.79
N LEU A 276 5.37 7.65 -15.47
CA LEU A 276 4.34 8.26 -14.62
C LEU A 276 4.37 9.79 -14.68
N ARG A 277 3.19 10.39 -14.64
CA ARG A 277 2.96 11.83 -14.53
C ARG A 277 1.92 12.09 -13.43
N VAL A 278 2.07 13.20 -12.72
CA VAL A 278 1.11 13.60 -11.70
C VAL A 278 -0.18 14.08 -12.35
N VAL A 279 -1.32 13.57 -11.88
CA VAL A 279 -2.65 14.02 -12.28
C VAL A 279 -3.07 15.18 -11.38
N ILE A 280 -2.74 16.41 -11.78
CA ILE A 280 -2.88 17.61 -10.95
C ILE A 280 -4.34 18.07 -10.72
N ASN A 281 -5.29 17.53 -11.46
CA ASN A 281 -6.72 17.83 -11.31
C ASN A 281 -7.50 16.69 -10.64
N ASN A 282 -6.80 15.83 -9.89
CA ASN A 282 -7.40 14.83 -9.02
C ASN A 282 -7.82 15.47 -7.68
N SER A 283 -9.09 15.36 -7.32
CA SER A 283 -9.65 15.91 -6.07
C SER A 283 -10.84 15.09 -5.58
N ASN A 284 -11.36 15.41 -4.39
CA ASN A 284 -12.56 14.77 -3.85
C ASN A 284 -13.83 14.95 -4.71
N THR A 285 -13.84 15.89 -5.65
CA THR A 285 -14.94 16.11 -6.62
C THR A 285 -14.58 15.69 -8.05
N THR A 286 -13.31 15.37 -8.29
CA THR A 286 -12.77 14.94 -9.61
C THR A 286 -11.85 13.74 -9.42
N ILE A 287 -12.41 12.66 -8.84
CA ILE A 287 -11.66 11.44 -8.52
C ILE A 287 -11.13 10.81 -9.80
N GLY A 288 -9.83 10.56 -9.86
CA GLY A 288 -9.16 10.07 -11.08
C GLY A 288 -8.77 11.18 -12.07
N GLY A 289 -9.09 12.44 -11.76
CA GLY A 289 -8.85 13.61 -12.62
C GLY A 289 -10.14 14.23 -13.18
N GLY A 290 -10.02 15.42 -13.77
CA GLY A 290 -11.13 16.19 -14.34
C GLY A 290 -11.51 15.85 -15.79
N GLY A 291 -11.10 14.67 -16.30
CA GLY A 291 -11.38 14.21 -17.66
C GLY A 291 -12.39 13.06 -17.71
N THR A 292 -12.66 12.53 -18.90
CA THR A 292 -13.47 11.31 -19.07
C THR A 292 -12.60 10.08 -18.78
N PRO A 293 -13.00 9.21 -17.83
CA PRO A 293 -12.29 7.97 -17.57
C PRO A 293 -12.20 7.09 -18.81
N LEU A 294 -11.03 6.48 -19.03
CA LEU A 294 -10.79 5.57 -20.15
C LEU A 294 -11.36 4.15 -19.90
N GLN A 295 -11.70 3.86 -18.64
CA GLN A 295 -12.37 2.64 -18.20
C GLN A 295 -13.47 3.02 -17.20
N PRO A 296 -14.52 2.18 -17.04
CA PRO A 296 -15.49 2.39 -15.98
C PRO A 296 -14.80 2.34 -14.60
N PRO A 297 -15.41 2.99 -13.58
CA PRO A 297 -14.95 2.85 -12.20
C PRO A 297 -14.79 1.37 -11.79
N PRO A 298 -13.91 1.07 -10.82
CA PRO A 298 -13.82 -0.26 -10.24
C PRO A 298 -15.22 -0.75 -9.83
N PRO A 299 -15.52 -2.06 -9.97
CA PRO A 299 -16.71 -2.60 -9.37
C PRO A 299 -16.67 -2.36 -7.84
N PRO A 300 -17.83 -2.21 -7.17
CA PRO A 300 -17.88 -2.19 -5.72
C PRO A 300 -17.15 -3.40 -5.12
N ILE A 301 -16.51 -3.21 -3.95
CA ILE A 301 -15.82 -4.31 -3.23
C ILE A 301 -16.80 -5.46 -2.95
N CYS A 302 -18.07 -5.14 -2.71
CA CYS A 302 -19.16 -6.10 -2.65
C CYS A 302 -20.25 -5.74 -3.67
N PRO A 303 -20.71 -6.66 -4.52
CA PRO A 303 -21.85 -6.42 -5.39
C PRO A 303 -23.07 -6.14 -4.51
N VAL A 304 -23.56 -4.91 -4.52
CA VAL A 304 -24.84 -4.57 -3.91
C VAL A 304 -25.91 -5.22 -4.78
N ASN A 305 -26.50 -6.32 -4.30
CA ASN A 305 -27.74 -6.83 -4.89
C ASN A 305 -28.82 -5.79 -4.58
N ILE A 306 -29.12 -4.93 -5.55
CA ILE A 306 -30.29 -4.04 -5.53
C ILE A 306 -31.50 -4.86 -6.00
#